data_AF-A0A357CSA1-F1
#
_entry.id   AF-A0A357CSA1-F1
#
_cell.length_a   1.000
_cell.length_b   1.000
_cell.length_c   1.000
_cell.angle_alpha   90.00
_cell.angle_beta   90.00
_cell.angle_gamma   90.00
#
_symmetry.space_group_name_H-M   'P 1'
#
loop_
_entity.id
_entity.type
_entity.pdbx_description
1 polymer ?
#
loop_
_entity_poly.entity_id
_entity_poly.type
_entity_poly.pdbx_seq_one_letter_code
_entity_poly.pdbx_strand_id
1 'polypeptide(L)'
;LNRLNDPRYPNSISQIIYQVDQGIYYQYSPVMDGRINLPATATARKAVQDALTGRDPSYGAIGFYNPAKTTNRWVTSQPRTTTIGGHVFFKN
;
A
#
# COMPACT_ATOMS: atom_id res chain seq x y z
N LEU A 1 -2.82 1.91 7.07
CA LEU A 1 -2.94 2.83 8.23
C LEU A 1 -2.73 4.27 7.81
N ASN A 2 -1.61 4.63 7.17
CA ASN A 2 -1.38 6.00 6.68
C ASN A 2 -2.53 6.53 5.81
N ARG A 3 -3.04 5.72 4.87
CA ARG A 3 -4.24 6.05 4.09
C ARG A 3 -5.51 6.24 4.92
N LEU A 4 -5.68 5.48 6.00
CA LEU A 4 -6.83 5.63 6.89
C LEU A 4 -6.80 7.00 7.60
N ASN A 5 -5.60 7.53 7.84
CA ASN A 5 -5.39 8.81 8.50
C ASN A 5 -5.30 9.99 7.52
N ASP A 6 -5.49 9.76 6.21
CA ASP A 6 -5.36 10.78 5.19
C ASP A 6 -6.74 11.08 4.58
N PRO A 7 -7.22 12.33 4.62
CA PRO A 7 -8.58 12.70 4.20
C PRO A 7 -8.85 12.49 2.71
N ARG A 8 -7.82 12.25 1.89
CA ARG A 8 -7.96 11.97 0.45
C ARG A 8 -8.38 10.53 0.16
N TYR A 9 -8.38 9.65 1.17
CA TYR A 9 -8.70 8.24 1.04
C TYR A 9 -9.99 7.87 1.80
N PRO A 10 -10.58 6.70 1.49
CA PRO A 10 -11.71 6.19 2.27
C PRO A 10 -11.38 6.06 3.75
N ASN A 11 -12.38 6.23 4.61
CA ASN A 11 -12.23 6.28 6.06
C ASN A 11 -12.38 4.90 6.74
N SER A 12 -12.31 3.79 5.98
CA SER A 12 -12.34 2.44 6.54
C SER A 12 -11.29 1.53 5.89
N ILE A 13 -10.76 0.59 6.69
CA ILE A 13 -9.77 -0.39 6.21
C ILE A 13 -10.33 -1.22 5.05
N SER A 14 -11.61 -1.63 5.13
CA SER A 14 -12.25 -2.41 4.06
C SER A 14 -12.28 -1.62 2.75
N GLN A 15 -12.78 -0.38 2.77
CA GLN A 15 -12.85 0.44 1.55
C GLN A 15 -11.46 0.75 0.98
N ILE A 16 -10.44 0.95 1.82
CA ILE A 16 -9.06 1.16 1.35
C ILE A 16 -8.52 -0.11 0.67
N ILE A 17 -8.73 -1.28 1.28
CA ILE A 17 -8.24 -2.57 0.74
C ILE A 17 -8.92 -2.88 -0.59
N TYR A 18 -10.25 -2.69 -0.66
CA TYR A 18 -11.06 -2.98 -1.84
C TYR A 18 -11.17 -1.81 -2.83
N GLN A 19 -10.37 -0.75 -2.66
CA GLN A 19 -10.40 0.39 -3.56
C GLN A 19 -10.00 -0.04 -4.99
N VAL A 20 -10.88 0.25 -5.94
CA VAL A 20 -10.63 0.08 -7.38
C VAL A 20 -10.83 1.43 -8.06
N ASP A 21 -9.73 2.02 -8.53
CA ASP A 21 -9.78 3.29 -9.25
C ASP A 21 -10.19 3.07 -10.71
N GLN A 22 -11.10 3.91 -11.20
CA GLN A 22 -11.71 3.82 -12.54
C GLN A 22 -12.29 2.44 -12.91
N GLY A 23 -12.60 1.60 -11.91
CA GLY A 23 -13.08 0.24 -12.12
C GLY A 23 -12.04 -0.75 -12.66
N ILE A 24 -10.79 -0.32 -12.86
CA ILE A 24 -9.73 -1.14 -13.50
C ILE A 24 -8.44 -1.21 -12.68
N TYR A 25 -8.13 -0.19 -11.87
CA TYR A 25 -6.89 -0.11 -11.11
C TYR A 25 -7.10 -0.50 -9.66
N TYR A 26 -6.87 -1.77 -9.36
CA TYR A 26 -6.95 -2.31 -8.01
C TYR A 26 -5.81 -1.78 -7.15
N GLN A 27 -6.14 -1.28 -5.95
CA GLN A 27 -5.13 -0.78 -5.04
C GLN A 27 -4.18 -1.88 -4.54
N TYR A 28 -4.71 -3.08 -4.32
CA TYR A 28 -3.94 -4.23 -3.86
C TYR A 28 -4.20 -5.41 -4.79
N SER A 29 -3.13 -5.91 -5.44
CA SER A 29 -3.25 -7.06 -6.36
C SER A 29 -3.89 -8.32 -5.76
N PRO A 30 -3.75 -8.64 -4.45
CA PRO A 30 -4.49 -9.76 -3.84
C PRO A 30 -6.02 -9.67 -3.99
N VAL A 31 -6.59 -8.48 -4.11
CA VAL A 31 -8.02 -8.30 -4.37
C VAL A 31 -8.34 -8.69 -5.80
N MET A 32 -7.53 -8.22 -6.76
CA MET A 32 -7.69 -8.52 -8.19
C MET A 32 -7.54 -10.01 -8.50
N ASP A 33 -6.54 -10.67 -7.93
CA ASP A 33 -6.19 -12.05 -8.24
C ASP A 33 -6.75 -13.08 -7.24
N GLY A 34 -7.61 -12.64 -6.31
CA GLY A 34 -8.34 -13.50 -5.38
C GLY A 34 -7.52 -14.00 -4.18
N ARG A 35 -6.21 -13.72 -4.10
CA ARG A 35 -5.36 -14.12 -2.96
C ARG A 35 -5.81 -13.50 -1.63
N ILE A 36 -6.62 -12.45 -1.65
CA ILE A 36 -7.22 -11.85 -0.44
C ILE A 36 -8.05 -12.86 0.38
N ASN A 37 -8.56 -13.92 -0.25
CA ASN A 37 -9.36 -14.97 0.39
C ASN A 37 -8.50 -16.08 1.04
N LEU A 38 -7.17 -16.01 0.89
CA LEU A 38 -6.26 -16.99 1.47
C LEU A 38 -5.89 -16.59 2.92
N PRO A 39 -5.63 -17.58 3.79
CA PRO A 39 -5.13 -17.29 5.13
C PRO A 39 -3.82 -16.49 5.09
N ALA A 40 -3.72 -15.47 5.95
CA ALA A 40 -2.48 -14.71 6.11
C ALA A 40 -1.36 -15.56 6.72
N THR A 41 -0.13 -15.36 6.24
CA THR A 41 1.06 -15.99 6.81
C THR A 41 1.37 -15.41 8.20
N ALA A 42 2.11 -16.16 9.02
CA ALA A 42 2.53 -15.69 10.35
C ALA A 42 3.32 -14.36 10.26
N THR A 43 4.23 -14.25 9.28
CA THR A 43 5.01 -13.03 9.03
C THR A 43 4.12 -11.85 8.66
N ALA A 44 3.10 -12.04 7.80
CA ALA A 44 2.16 -10.98 7.44
C ALA A 44 1.36 -10.49 8.67
N ARG A 45 0.88 -11.42 9.51
CA ARG A 45 0.18 -11.07 10.76
C ARG A 45 1.08 -10.27 11.70
N LYS A 46 2.34 -10.69 11.86
CA LYS A 46 3.31 -9.97 12.70
C LYS A 46 3.60 -8.56 12.16
N ALA A 47 3.77 -8.42 10.85
CA ALA A 47 3.98 -7.10 10.23
C ALA A 47 2.76 -6.16 10.45
N VAL A 48 1.53 -6.68 10.38
CA VAL A 48 0.32 -5.91 10.68
C VAL A 48 0.30 -5.48 12.15
N GLN A 49 0.62 -6.38 13.08
CA GLN A 49 0.70 -6.05 14.51
C GLN A 49 1.74 -4.95 14.79
N ASP A 50 2.93 -5.05 14.21
CA ASP A 50 3.97 -4.03 14.36
C ASP A 50 3.48 -2.66 13.85
N ALA A 51 2.79 -2.63 12.70
CA ALA A 51 2.22 -1.40 12.16
C ALA A 51 1.12 -0.81 13.07
N LEU A 52 0.27 -1.66 13.66
CA LEU A 52 -0.76 -1.23 14.62
C LEU A 52 -0.15 -0.66 15.91
N THR A 53 1.05 -1.11 16.30
CA THR A 53 1.81 -0.53 17.43
C THR A 53 2.58 0.75 17.08
N GLY A 54 2.39 1.29 15.85
CA GLY A 54 2.99 2.55 15.42
C GLY A 54 4.34 2.42 14.70
N ARG A 55 4.82 1.20 14.43
CA ARG A 55 6.04 1.01 13.65
C ARG A 55 5.77 1.31 12.18
N ASP A 56 6.25 2.44 11.69
CA ASP A 56 6.15 2.82 10.28
C ASP A 56 7.55 3.07 9.66
N PRO A 57 8.19 2.04 9.06
CA PRO A 57 9.47 2.21 8.39
C PRO A 57 9.35 2.98 7.06
N SER A 58 8.13 3.28 6.59
CA SER A 58 7.89 3.99 5.34
C SER A 58 7.84 5.51 5.48
N TYR A 59 7.94 6.03 6.72
CA TYR A 59 7.87 7.44 7.07
C TYR A 59 6.58 8.13 6.59
N GLY A 60 5.43 7.52 6.86
CA GLY A 60 4.12 8.07 6.53
C GLY A 60 3.72 7.89 5.07
N ALA A 61 4.34 6.95 4.34
CA ALA A 61 4.02 6.73 2.93
C ALA A 61 2.58 6.28 2.73
N ILE A 62 1.97 6.76 1.65
CA ILE A 62 0.60 6.43 1.22
C ILE A 62 0.59 5.55 -0.03
N GLY A 63 1.75 5.33 -0.66
CA GLY A 63 1.90 4.43 -1.79
C GLY A 63 3.31 3.90 -1.91
N PHE A 64 3.46 2.90 -2.77
CA PHE A 64 4.75 2.35 -3.16
C PHE A 64 4.71 1.85 -4.61
N TYR A 65 5.88 1.69 -5.21
CA TYR A 65 6.03 1.05 -6.50
C TYR A 65 7.35 0.27 -6.58
N ASN A 66 7.41 -0.73 -7.45
CA ASN A 66 8.65 -1.42 -7.76
C ASN A 66 9.23 -0.85 -9.06
N PRO A 67 10.35 -0.09 -9.02
CA PRO A 67 10.92 0.55 -10.21
C PRO A 67 11.36 -0.45 -11.29
N ALA A 68 11.58 -1.72 -10.94
CA ALA A 68 11.91 -2.77 -11.90
C ALA A 68 10.66 -3.35 -12.61
N LYS A 69 9.44 -3.06 -12.12
CA LYS A 69 8.18 -3.61 -12.64
C LYS A 69 7.22 -2.55 -13.21
N THR A 70 7.52 -1.27 -13.06
CA THR A 70 6.66 -0.20 -13.59
C THR A 70 7.47 0.92 -14.22
N THR A 71 7.00 1.41 -15.36
CA THR A 71 7.48 2.60 -16.05
C THR A 71 6.45 3.74 -16.00
N ASN A 72 5.39 3.59 -15.19
CA ASN A 72 4.32 4.59 -15.09
C ASN A 72 4.89 5.91 -14.54
N ARG A 73 4.90 6.95 -15.40
CA ARG A 73 5.51 8.23 -15.09
C ARG A 73 4.94 8.90 -13.84
N TRP A 74 3.62 8.80 -13.64
CA TRP A 74 2.95 9.41 -12.50
C TRP A 74 3.41 8.81 -11.17
N VAL A 75 3.55 7.50 -11.06
CA VAL A 75 4.00 6.88 -9.80
C VAL A 75 5.49 7.12 -9.58
N THR A 76 6.29 7.12 -10.65
CA THR A 76 7.72 7.36 -10.56
C THR A 76 8.06 8.81 -10.23
N SER A 77 7.16 9.77 -10.50
CA SER A 77 7.35 11.19 -10.20
C SER A 77 6.96 11.58 -8.78
N GLN A 78 6.38 10.67 -7.98
CA GLN A 78 5.92 11.00 -6.63
C GLN A 78 7.11 11.28 -5.68
N PRO A 79 6.97 12.20 -4.70
CA PRO A 79 8.02 12.49 -3.72
C PRO A 79 8.34 11.25 -2.88
N ARG A 80 9.57 10.77 -2.99
CA ARG A 80 10.03 9.55 -2.32
C ARG A 80 10.20 9.79 -0.82
N THR A 81 9.72 8.87 0.00
CA THR A 81 9.99 8.85 1.45
C THR A 81 11.17 7.94 1.78
N THR A 82 11.19 6.72 1.24
CA THR A 82 12.27 5.74 1.47
C THR A 82 12.23 4.61 0.43
N THR A 83 13.23 3.72 0.47
CA THR A 83 13.27 2.48 -0.29
C THR A 83 13.51 1.30 0.67
N ILE A 84 12.66 0.27 0.58
CA ILE A 84 12.77 -0.95 1.40
C ILE A 84 12.69 -2.15 0.47
N GLY A 85 13.77 -2.92 0.40
CA GLY A 85 13.91 -3.98 -0.60
C GLY A 85 13.74 -3.44 -2.02
N GLY A 86 12.92 -4.10 -2.83
CA GLY A 86 12.62 -3.68 -4.21
C GLY A 86 11.50 -2.64 -4.35
N HIS A 87 11.06 -2.00 -3.26
CA HIS A 87 9.96 -1.05 -3.28
C HIS A 87 10.39 0.34 -2.87
N VAL A 88 9.96 1.32 -3.67
CA VAL A 88 10.09 2.75 -3.40
C VAL A 88 8.78 3.24 -2.82
N PHE A 89 8.84 3.86 -1.65
CA PHE A 89 7.69 4.43 -0.96
C PHE A 89 7.62 5.94 -1.19
N PHE A 90 6.40 6.48 -1.22
CA PHE A 90 6.18 7.89 -1.50
C PHE A 90 5.01 8.47 -0.71
N LYS A 91 5.03 9.81 -0.58
CA LYS A 91 3.96 10.61 0.00
C LYS A 91 3.83 11.93 -0.77
N ASN A 92 2.60 12.34 -1.03
CA ASN A 92 2.25 13.62 -1.65
C ASN A 92 1.17 14.33 -0.82
#